data_AF-A0A183T863-F1
#
_entry.id   AF-A0A183T863-F1
#
_cell.length_a   1.000
_cell.length_b   1.000
_cell.length_c   1.000
_cell.angle_alpha   90.00
_cell.angle_beta   90.00
_cell.angle_gamma   90.00
#
_symmetry.space_group_name_H-M   'P 1'
#
loop_
_entity.id
_entity.type
_entity.pdbx_description
1 polymer ?
#
loop_
_entity_poly.entity_id
_entity_poly.type
_entity_poly.pdbx_seq_one_letter_code
_entity_poly.pdbx_strand_id
1 'polypeptide(L)'
;MIRELPVFTCQAHVFTINPSTRKSWVPASSKAIDINFFYDSNRQCYRIVSVEDSPLGKRVVINCTITEKMVFKQTSQKFGQWSDSKSGGVFGLGFNSEVDLIKVSAACCNILAH
;
A
#
# COMPACT_ATOMS: atom_id res chain seq x y z
N MET A 1 24.75 -3.22 -7.58
CA MET A 1 23.66 -3.52 -6.63
C MET A 1 22.38 -3.63 -7.45
N ILE A 2 21.94 -4.85 -7.75
CA ILE A 2 20.72 -5.08 -8.53
C ILE A 2 19.56 -4.67 -7.61
N ARG A 3 18.87 -3.58 -7.94
CA ARG A 3 17.69 -3.15 -7.20
C ARG A 3 16.59 -4.17 -7.51
N GLU A 4 15.94 -4.72 -6.48
CA GLU A 4 14.75 -5.54 -6.67
C GLU A 4 13.73 -4.72 -7.49
N LEU A 5 13.28 -5.26 -8.62
CA LEU A 5 12.24 -4.65 -9.43
C LEU A 5 10.88 -4.95 -8.80
N PRO A 6 9.94 -3.99 -8.80
CA PRO A 6 8.61 -4.26 -8.26
C PRO A 6 7.91 -5.30 -9.14
N VAL A 7 7.24 -6.25 -8.47
CA VAL A 7 6.39 -7.27 -9.11
C VAL A 7 5.12 -6.64 -9.66
N PHE A 8 4.64 -5.58 -9.00
CA PHE A 8 3.50 -4.80 -9.44
C PHE A 8 3.66 -3.34 -8.99
N THR A 9 3.21 -2.40 -9.82
CA THR A 9 3.21 -0.96 -9.53
C THR A 9 1.90 -0.33 -9.98
N CYS A 10 1.36 0.57 -9.17
CA CYS A 10 0.23 1.43 -9.53
C CYS A 10 0.36 2.80 -8.84
N GLN A 11 -0.53 3.75 -9.14
CA GLN A 11 -0.56 5.05 -8.48
C GLN A 11 -1.84 5.27 -7.67
N ALA A 12 -1.69 5.77 -6.45
CA ALA A 12 -2.82 6.11 -5.58
C ALA A 12 -2.45 7.18 -4.56
N HIS A 13 -3.47 7.89 -4.05
CA HIS A 13 -3.34 8.69 -2.83
C HIS A 13 -3.37 7.76 -1.62
N VAL A 14 -2.44 7.93 -0.69
CA VAL A 14 -2.35 7.09 0.50
C VAL A 14 -3.03 7.78 1.68
N PHE A 15 -3.79 7.01 2.44
CA PHE A 15 -4.44 7.43 3.66
C PHE A 15 -4.10 6.47 4.81
N THR A 16 -4.12 6.98 6.03
CA THR A 16 -4.08 6.17 7.25
C THR A 16 -5.24 6.54 8.15
N ILE A 17 -5.57 5.67 9.11
CA ILE A 17 -6.49 6.04 10.17
C ILE A 17 -5.76 6.92 11.20
N ASN A 18 -6.40 8.02 11.59
CA ASN A 18 -5.90 8.91 12.62
C ASN A 18 -5.56 8.10 13.90
N PRO A 19 -4.30 8.11 14.36
CA PRO A 19 -3.87 7.28 15.48
C PRO A 19 -4.53 7.69 16.80
N SER A 20 -4.91 8.96 16.95
CA SER A 20 -5.54 9.50 18.16
C SER A 20 -7.03 9.17 18.24
N THR A 21 -7.76 9.28 17.11
CA THR A 21 -9.23 9.10 17.12
C THR A 21 -9.68 7.71 16.69
N ARG A 22 -8.83 6.97 15.97
CA ARG A 22 -9.11 5.65 15.37
C ARG A 22 -10.41 5.55 14.55
N LYS A 23 -10.92 6.69 14.07
CA LYS A 23 -12.24 6.78 13.41
C LYS A 23 -12.23 7.54 12.08
N SER A 24 -11.22 8.34 11.80
CA SER A 24 -11.16 9.16 10.59
C SER A 24 -9.93 8.84 9.75
N TRP A 25 -10.11 8.90 8.43
CA TRP A 25 -9.03 8.87 7.46
C TRP A 25 -8.27 10.20 7.46
N VAL A 26 -6.95 10.13 7.42
CA VAL A 26 -6.05 11.27 7.23
C VAL A 26 -5.14 11.00 6.03
N PRO A 27 -4.85 12.02 5.19
CA PRO A 27 -3.95 11.85 4.07
C PRO A 27 -2.55 11.55 4.58
N ALA A 28 -1.96 10.48 4.06
CA ALA A 28 -0.58 10.09 4.33
C ALA A 28 0.36 10.52 3.19
N SER A 29 -0.15 10.79 1.99
CA SER A 29 0.58 11.43 0.89
C SER A 29 -0.11 12.73 0.43
N SER A 30 0.68 13.67 -0.09
CA SER A 30 0.21 14.95 -0.63
C SER A 30 -0.33 14.85 -2.06
N LYS A 31 0.09 13.82 -2.79
CA LYS A 31 -0.32 13.50 -4.17
C LYS A 31 -0.46 11.99 -4.35
N ALA A 32 -0.91 11.59 -5.53
CA ALA A 32 -0.79 10.19 -5.95
C ALA A 32 0.70 9.83 -6.07
N ILE A 33 1.08 8.71 -5.46
CA ILE A 33 2.45 8.18 -5.47
C ILE A 33 2.43 6.72 -5.91
N ASP A 34 3.60 6.22 -6.28
CA ASP A 34 3.76 4.83 -6.67
C ASP A 34 3.56 3.89 -5.47
N ILE A 35 2.69 2.92 -5.66
CA ILE A 35 2.45 1.80 -4.76
C ILE A 35 3.11 0.57 -5.35
N ASN A 36 4.27 0.22 -4.80
CA ASN A 36 5.11 -0.84 -5.32
C ASN A 36 5.00 -2.09 -4.45
N PHE A 37 4.78 -3.23 -5.09
CA PHE A 37 4.80 -4.53 -4.45
C PHE A 37 6.13 -5.20 -4.79
N PHE A 38 6.93 -5.47 -3.77
CA PHE A 38 8.24 -6.12 -3.89
C PHE A 38 8.21 -7.51 -3.27
N TYR A 39 9.00 -8.42 -3.82
CA TYR A 39 9.41 -9.63 -3.11
C TYR A 39 10.79 -9.40 -2.51
N ASP A 40 10.88 -9.30 -1.18
CA ASP A 40 12.14 -9.16 -0.46
C ASP A 40 12.76 -10.55 -0.31
N SER A 41 13.75 -10.83 -1.16
CA SER A 41 14.42 -12.13 -1.25
C SER A 41 15.18 -12.49 0.03
N ASN A 42 15.67 -11.51 0.78
CA ASN A 42 16.40 -11.74 2.02
C ASN A 42 15.45 -12.14 3.16
N ARG A 43 14.25 -11.57 3.17
CA ARG A 43 13.22 -11.87 4.18
C ARG A 43 12.23 -12.94 3.74
N GLN A 44 12.33 -13.40 2.49
CA GLN A 44 11.41 -14.36 1.88
C GLN A 44 9.94 -13.93 2.05
N CYS A 45 9.65 -12.64 1.86
CA CYS A 45 8.28 -12.13 2.00
C CYS A 45 7.98 -10.99 1.03
N TYR A 46 6.69 -10.83 0.71
CA TYR A 46 6.23 -9.68 -0.07
C TYR A 46 6.03 -8.43 0.80
N ARG A 47 6.24 -7.26 0.20
CA ARG A 47 6.11 -5.96 0.86
C ARG A 47 5.44 -4.95 -0.06
N ILE A 48 4.62 -4.09 0.53
CA ILE A 48 4.14 -2.86 -0.12
C ILE A 48 5.03 -1.72 0.34
N VAL A 49 5.69 -1.05 -0.61
CA VAL A 49 6.57 0.08 -0.35
C VAL A 49 6.17 1.26 -1.21
N SER A 50 5.99 2.41 -0.57
CA SER A 50 5.70 3.68 -1.22
C SER A 50 6.54 4.78 -0.61
N VAL A 51 7.12 5.60 -1.48
CA VAL A 51 7.98 6.72 -1.10
C VAL A 51 7.44 7.96 -1.78
N GLU A 52 7.39 9.06 -1.04
CA GLU A 52 7.05 10.37 -1.55
C GLU A 52 8.30 11.26 -1.51
N ASP A 53 8.59 11.94 -2.61
CA ASP A 53 9.59 13.00 -2.65
C ASP A 53 9.04 14.25 -1.96
N SER A 54 9.73 14.72 -0.94
CA SER A 54 9.46 15.95 -0.19
C SER A 54 10.67 16.89 -0.32
N PRO A 55 10.50 18.22 -0.12
CA PRO A 55 11.64 19.15 -0.07
C PRO A 55 12.75 18.76 0.91
N LEU A 56 12.41 17.99 1.96
CA LEU A 56 13.37 17.48 2.95
C LEU A 56 14.00 16.13 2.58
N GLY A 57 13.70 15.61 1.39
CA GLY A 57 14.18 14.32 0.88
C GLY A 57 13.06 13.29 0.70
N LYS A 58 13.46 12.04 0.53
CA LYS A 58 12.55 10.91 0.32
C LYS A 58 11.92 10.47 1.63
N ARG A 59 10.60 10.51 1.71
CA ARG A 59 9.82 10.05 2.87
C ARG A 59 9.15 8.73 2.55
N VAL A 60 9.39 7.71 3.38
CA VAL A 60 8.66 6.44 3.29
C VAL A 60 7.25 6.66 3.81
N VAL A 61 6.25 6.39 2.96
CA VAL A 61 4.82 6.54 3.28
C VAL A 61 4.20 5.19 3.65
N ILE A 62 4.54 4.14 2.89
CA ILE A 62 4.12 2.76 3.17
C ILE A 62 5.37 1.88 3.25
N ASN A 63 5.41 1.03 4.26
CA ASN A 63 6.43 -0.02 4.38
C ASN A 63 5.84 -1.24 5.08
N CYS A 64 4.86 -1.86 4.44
CA CYS A 64 4.04 -2.93 5.00
C CYS A 64 4.54 -4.29 4.51
N THR A 65 4.76 -5.26 5.40
CA THR A 65 4.93 -6.66 5.00
C THR A 65 3.56 -7.27 4.74
N ILE A 66 3.41 -7.94 3.61
CA ILE A 66 2.20 -8.70 3.29
C ILE A 66 2.28 -10.01 4.06
N THR A 67 1.21 -10.33 4.79
CA THR A 67 1.07 -11.59 5.54
C THR A 67 -0.10 -12.38 4.96
N GLU A 68 -0.13 -13.70 5.17
CA GLU A 68 -1.23 -14.57 4.71
C GLU A 68 -2.62 -14.11 5.21
N LYS A 69 -2.67 -13.44 6.36
CA LYS A 69 -3.91 -12.93 6.96
C LYS A 69 -4.30 -11.55 6.45
N MET A 70 -3.48 -10.93 5.62
CA MET A 70 -3.76 -9.60 5.07
C MET A 70 -4.93 -9.69 4.09
N VAL A 71 -5.94 -8.85 4.29
CA VAL A 71 -7.11 -8.77 3.40
C VAL A 71 -7.23 -7.35 2.87
N PHE A 72 -7.08 -7.18 1.56
CA PHE A 72 -7.39 -5.94 0.88
C PHE A 72 -8.90 -5.85 0.64
N LYS A 73 -9.57 -4.92 1.31
CA LYS A 73 -11.02 -4.72 1.24
C LYS A 73 -11.33 -3.50 0.39
N GLN A 74 -12.14 -3.67 -0.65
CA GLN A 74 -12.73 -2.56 -1.39
C GLN A 74 -13.91 -2.01 -0.59
N THR A 75 -13.92 -0.71 -0.32
CA THR A 75 -14.99 -0.05 0.47
C THR A 75 -15.74 1.02 -0.30
N SER A 76 -15.25 1.39 -1.48
CA SER A 76 -15.99 2.15 -2.49
C SER A 76 -15.44 1.88 -3.89
N GLN A 77 -16.06 2.47 -4.92
CA GLN A 77 -15.66 2.31 -6.33
C GLN A 77 -14.17 2.62 -6.61
N LYS A 78 -13.55 3.52 -5.83
CA LYS A 78 -12.17 3.96 -6.05
C LYS A 78 -11.33 3.95 -4.77
N PHE A 79 -11.76 3.21 -3.75
CA PHE A 79 -11.06 3.15 -2.47
C PHE A 79 -11.02 1.74 -1.92
N GLY A 80 -9.83 1.33 -1.53
CA GLY A 80 -9.60 0.07 -0.82
C GLY A 80 -8.64 0.24 0.34
N GLN A 81 -8.67 -0.69 1.29
CA GLN A 81 -7.92 -0.61 2.53
C GLN A 81 -7.45 -1.99 3.00
N TRP A 82 -6.43 -2.00 3.87
CA TRP A 82 -6.02 -3.18 4.62
C TRP A 82 -5.49 -2.78 5.99
N SER A 83 -5.49 -3.74 6.92
CA SER A 83 -4.83 -3.58 8.21
C SER A 83 -3.41 -4.12 8.14
N ASP A 84 -2.44 -3.35 8.61
CA ASP A 84 -1.07 -3.82 8.84
C ASP A 84 -1.00 -4.41 10.25
N SER A 85 -0.90 -5.74 10.33
CA SER A 85 -0.84 -6.46 11.60
C SER A 85 0.39 -6.11 12.45
N LYS A 86 1.48 -5.65 11.82
CA LYS A 86 2.72 -5.35 12.54
C LYS A 86 2.65 -4.02 13.27
N SER A 87 2.16 -2.98 12.61
CA SER A 87 1.99 -1.66 13.23
C SER A 87 0.66 -1.48 13.94
N GLY A 88 -0.33 -2.35 13.68
CA GLY A 88 -1.72 -2.17 14.12
C GLY A 88 -2.44 -1.05 13.38
N GLY A 89 -1.80 -0.44 12.39
CA GLY A 89 -2.36 0.63 11.56
C GLY A 89 -3.27 0.10 10.45
N VAL A 90 -4.02 1.00 9.85
CA VAL A 90 -4.83 0.71 8.65
C VAL A 90 -4.38 1.67 7.55
N PHE A 91 -4.05 1.11 6.39
CA PHE A 91 -3.74 1.87 5.19
C PHE A 91 -4.95 1.86 4.25
N GLY A 92 -5.15 2.97 3.57
CA GLY A 92 -6.16 3.16 2.55
C GLY A 92 -5.54 3.73 1.28
N LEU A 93 -6.04 3.31 0.13
CA LEU A 93 -5.61 3.78 -1.19
C LEU A 93 -6.80 4.35 -1.94
N GLY A 94 -6.71 5.62 -2.31
CA GLY A 94 -7.64 6.30 -3.19
C GLY A 94 -7.11 6.35 -4.63
N PHE A 95 -7.82 5.72 -5.55
CA PHE A 95 -7.41 5.54 -6.94
C PHE A 95 -8.05 6.58 -7.87
N ASN A 96 -7.42 6.83 -9.01
CA ASN A 96 -7.98 7.71 -10.03
C ASN A 96 -9.17 7.04 -10.76
N SER A 97 -9.10 5.72 -10.95
CA SER A 97 -10.13 4.92 -11.61
C SER A 97 -10.48 3.64 -10.84
N GLU A 98 -11.67 3.10 -11.09
CA GLU A 98 -12.09 1.78 -10.59
C GLU A 98 -11.21 0.65 -11.16
N VAL A 99 -10.77 0.81 -12.41
CA VAL A 99 -9.88 -0.16 -13.08
C VAL A 99 -8.57 -0.32 -12.31
N ASP A 100 -8.01 0.78 -11.79
CA ASP A 100 -6.78 0.71 -11.00
C ASP A 100 -7.01 0.00 -9.65
N LEU A 101 -8.15 0.25 -8.99
CA LEU A 101 -8.55 -0.48 -7.78
C LEU A 101 -8.62 -1.99 -8.04
N ILE A 102 -9.25 -2.40 -9.14
CA ILE A 102 -9.41 -3.81 -9.52
C ILE A 102 -8.05 -4.47 -9.76
N LYS A 103 -7.14 -3.78 -10.47
CA LYS A 103 -5.76 -4.28 -10.71
C LYS A 103 -5.01 -4.52 -9.41
N VAL A 104 -5.07 -3.59 -8.45
CA VAL A 104 -4.43 -3.78 -7.14
C VAL A 104 -5.05 -4.94 -6.38
N SER A 105 -6.37 -5.05 -6.40
CA SER A 105 -7.08 -6.15 -5.75
C SER A 105 -6.62 -7.51 -6.30
N ALA A 106 -6.50 -7.63 -7.62
CA ALA A 106 -6.01 -8.84 -8.27
C ALA A 106 -4.55 -9.12 -7.93
N ALA A 107 -3.69 -8.10 -7.92
CA ALA A 107 -2.28 -8.24 -7.55
C ALA A 107 -2.12 -8.74 -6.10
N CYS A 108 -2.89 -8.19 -5.16
CA CYS A 108 -2.93 -8.67 -3.78
C CYS A 108 -3.36 -10.15 -3.69
N CYS A 109 -4.42 -10.55 -4.40
CA CYS A 109 -4.86 -11.95 -4.42
C CYS A 109 -3.79 -12.89 -4.97
N ASN A 110 -3.14 -12.54 -6.08
CA ASN A 110 -2.09 -13.35 -6.68
C ASN A 110 -0.88 -13.50 -5.76
N ILE A 111 -0.48 -12.42 -5.09
CA ILE A 111 0.64 -12.43 -4.14
C ILE A 111 0.33 -13.30 -2.91
N LEU A 112 -0.92 -13.30 -2.43
CA LEU A 112 -1.34 -14.11 -1.28
C LEU A 112 -1.56 -15.60 -1.63
N ALA A 113 -1.61 -15.94 -2.91
CA ALA A 113 -1.74 -17.33 -3.38
C ALA A 113 -0.38 -18.06 -3.48
N HIS A 114 0.73 -17.36 -3.26
CA HIS A 114 2.11 -17.87 -3.36
C HIS A 114 2.87 -17.65 -2.06
#